data_AF-A0A7C8ZXQ9-F1
#
_entry.id   AF-A0A7C8ZXQ9-F1
#
_cell.length_a   1.000
_cell.length_b   1.000
_cell.length_c   1.000
_cell.angle_alpha   90.00
_cell.angle_beta   90.00
_cell.angle_gamma   90.00
#
_symmetry.space_group_name_H-M   'P 1'
#
loop_
_entity.id
_entity.type
_entity.pdbx_description
1 polymer ?
#
loop_
_entity_poly.entity_id
_entity_poly.type
_entity_poly.pdbx_seq_one_letter_code
_entity_poly.pdbx_strand_id
1 'polypeptide(L)'
;MDLPVVEVHKHGVWLLAKNVDQYIHRILVEEDAKSPDDTDKVLYGASSEAGKKLYRKGDFAESQIANLDSYLLKKVGLFPDVLERKVMRHFDDGDPVSALVTGEFYTKKGLFPGFGRPYVFNAKILLRVGRISEAKDAARVALKSPWWTLGCAYQEVADIAQWEDEQIEYIREKVTEEGRQEDLKKGKEPVQVALDEAAFLLDLASIEGSWDECLERVAECYKEAGLLEIAKFILYGD
;
A
#
# COMPACT_ATOMS: atom_id res chain seq x y z
N MET A 1 14.77 -10.67 1.85
CA MET A 1 13.63 -10.00 1.17
C MET A 1 13.39 -8.74 1.96
N ASP A 2 13.47 -7.56 1.33
CA ASP A 2 13.08 -6.32 2.00
C ASP A 2 11.57 -6.33 2.13
N LEU A 3 11.08 -6.42 3.37
CA LEU A 3 9.65 -6.41 3.66
C LEU A 3 9.18 -4.95 3.76
N PRO A 4 8.10 -4.57 3.04
CA PRO A 4 7.53 -3.24 3.17
C PRO A 4 6.97 -3.03 4.58
N VAL A 5 7.02 -1.79 5.05
CA VAL A 5 6.33 -1.38 6.27
C VAL A 5 4.96 -0.87 5.86
N VAL A 6 3.92 -1.47 6.43
CA VAL A 6 2.52 -1.14 6.16
C VAL A 6 1.78 -0.82 7.45
N GLU A 7 0.73 -0.02 7.34
CA GLU A 7 -0.25 0.19 8.40
C GLU A 7 -1.53 -0.55 8.02
N VAL A 8 -2.05 -1.38 8.92
CA VAL A 8 -3.32 -2.09 8.70
C VAL A 8 -4.48 -1.19 9.07
N HIS A 9 -5.41 -1.02 8.14
CA HIS A 9 -6.66 -0.28 8.34
C HIS A 9 -7.83 -1.25 8.22
N LYS A 10 -9.04 -0.79 8.58
CA LYS A 10 -10.25 -1.59 8.43
C LYS A 10 -10.43 -2.10 6.99
N HIS A 11 -10.21 -1.24 6.00
CA HIS A 11 -10.45 -1.55 4.59
C HIS A 11 -9.17 -1.56 3.75
N GLY A 12 -8.22 -2.40 4.13
CA GLY A 12 -6.94 -2.58 3.43
C GLY A 12 -5.74 -2.12 4.24
N VAL A 13 -4.59 -2.03 3.57
CA VAL A 13 -3.32 -1.63 4.18
C VAL A 13 -2.72 -0.43 3.46
N TRP A 14 -2.03 0.42 4.20
CA TRP A 14 -1.35 1.59 3.69
C TRP A 14 0.15 1.36 3.67
N LEU A 15 0.77 1.51 2.51
CA LEU A 15 2.22 1.38 2.39
C LEU A 15 2.92 2.62 2.99
N LEU A 16 3.61 2.42 4.12
CA LEU A 16 4.33 3.47 4.82
C LEU A 16 5.75 3.66 4.29
N ALA A 17 6.43 2.57 3.94
CA ALA A 17 7.79 2.59 3.37
C ALA A 17 8.12 1.26 2.68
N LYS A 18 9.11 1.27 1.78
CA LYS A 18 9.55 0.04 1.08
C LYS A 18 10.30 -0.94 1.97
N ASN A 19 10.91 -0.44 3.04
CA ASN A 19 11.61 -1.23 4.04
C ASN A 19 11.72 -0.45 5.36
N VAL A 20 12.19 -1.15 6.40
CA VAL A 20 12.34 -0.62 7.76
C VAL A 20 13.33 0.55 7.82
N ASP A 21 14.45 0.47 7.09
CA ASP A 21 15.46 1.54 7.06
C ASP A 21 14.88 2.86 6.52
N GLN A 22 14.12 2.78 5.42
CA GLN A 22 13.46 3.94 4.84
C GLN A 22 12.40 4.52 5.80
N TYR A 23 11.68 3.66 6.53
CA TYR A 23 10.70 4.07 7.54
C TYR A 23 11.36 4.78 8.72
N ILE A 24 12.40 4.20 9.30
CA ILE A 24 13.16 4.79 10.43
C ILE A 24 13.76 6.13 10.00
N HIS A 25 14.42 6.19 8.84
CA HIS A 25 15.02 7.42 8.34
C HIS A 25 13.96 8.53 8.19
N ARG A 26 12.80 8.21 7.63
CA ARG A 26 11.68 9.15 7.53
C ARG A 26 11.25 9.68 8.90
N ILE A 27 11.00 8.80 9.87
CA ILE A 27 10.57 9.21 11.23
C ILE A 27 11.58 10.17 11.86
N LEU A 28 12.88 9.86 11.75
CA LEU A 28 13.93 10.69 12.34
C LEU A 28 14.00 12.09 11.69
N VAL A 29 13.84 12.17 10.37
CA VAL A 29 13.79 13.45 9.64
C VAL A 29 12.55 14.26 10.03
N GLU A 30 11.38 13.61 10.08
CA GLU A 30 10.13 14.27 10.48
C GLU A 30 10.19 14.77 11.92
N GLU A 31 10.84 14.03 12.83
CA GLU A 31 11.09 14.44 14.21
C GLU A 31 12.03 15.65 14.29
N ASP A 32 13.14 15.63 13.54
CA ASP A 32 14.09 16.74 13.48
C ASP A 32 13.44 18.03 12.96
N ALA A 33 12.51 17.92 12.03
CA ALA A 33 11.80 19.06 11.46
C ALA A 33 10.76 19.68 12.40
N LYS A 34 10.24 18.94 13.38
CA LYS A 34 9.21 19.42 14.33
C LYS A 34 9.79 20.20 15.51
N SER A 35 10.98 19.82 15.98
CA SER A 35 11.51 20.29 17.26
C SER A 35 13.01 20.62 17.20
N PRO A 36 13.38 21.87 16.84
CA PRO A 36 14.77 22.33 16.94
C PRO A 36 15.26 22.32 18.40
N ASP A 37 14.39 22.69 19.34
CA ASP A 37 14.72 22.94 20.75
C ASP A 37 14.18 21.87 21.71
N ASP A 38 13.30 20.96 21.26
CA ASP A 38 12.74 19.94 22.14
C ASP A 38 13.58 18.66 22.13
N THR A 39 13.80 18.18 23.34
CA THR A 39 14.78 17.16 23.67
C THR A 39 14.14 15.78 23.64
N ASP A 40 13.25 15.51 22.67
CA ASP A 40 12.63 14.20 22.56
C ASP A 40 13.63 13.20 21.93
N LYS A 41 14.65 12.89 22.73
CA LYS A 41 15.69 11.89 22.48
C LYS A 41 15.13 10.48 22.46
N VAL A 42 13.82 10.29 22.67
CA VAL A 42 13.20 8.98 22.76
C VAL A 42 13.31 8.25 21.43
N LEU A 43 12.96 8.88 20.29
CA LEU A 43 13.04 8.23 18.97
C LEU A 43 14.49 8.01 18.52
N TYR A 44 15.37 8.98 18.75
CA TYR A 44 16.80 8.84 18.48
C TYR A 44 17.47 7.77 19.36
N GLY A 45 17.04 7.65 20.62
CA GLY A 45 17.49 6.62 21.54
C GLY A 45 16.95 5.24 21.16
N ALA A 46 15.66 5.15 20.82
CA ALA A 46 15.00 3.91 20.43
C ALA A 46 15.56 3.33 19.12
N SER A 47 15.89 4.18 18.15
CA SER A 47 16.50 3.76 16.88
C SER A 47 17.98 3.39 17.02
N SER A 48 18.64 3.77 18.11
CA SER A 48 20.00 3.35 18.49
C SER A 48 21.00 3.43 17.32
N GLU A 49 21.84 2.41 17.14
CA GLU A 49 22.85 2.36 16.07
C GLU A 49 22.24 2.33 14.66
N ALA A 50 21.02 1.83 14.48
CA ALA A 50 20.36 1.86 13.18
C ALA A 50 20.00 3.30 12.77
N GLY A 51 19.41 4.07 13.69
CA GLY A 51 19.07 5.47 13.47
C GLY A 51 20.30 6.33 13.17
N LYS A 52 21.38 6.17 13.94
CA LYS A 52 22.64 6.91 13.74
C LYS A 52 23.28 6.67 12.37
N LYS A 53 23.11 5.46 11.81
CA LYS A 53 23.62 5.12 10.46
C LYS A 53 22.77 5.75 9.36
N LEU A 54 21.48 5.93 9.60
CA LEU A 54 20.52 6.39 8.61
C LEU A 54 20.39 7.91 8.54
N TYR A 55 20.45 8.59 9.69
CA TYR A 55 20.21 10.03 9.77
C TYR A 55 21.01 10.68 10.89
N ARG A 56 21.64 11.83 10.60
CA ARG A 56 22.26 12.69 11.63
C ARG A 56 21.33 13.89 11.89
N LYS A 57 21.01 14.09 13.18
CA LYS A 57 20.20 15.24 13.63
C LYS A 57 20.79 16.55 13.11
N GLY A 58 19.95 17.40 12.53
CA GLY A 58 20.33 18.66 11.89
C GLY A 58 20.53 18.57 10.36
N ASP A 59 20.64 17.37 9.78
CA ASP A 59 20.89 17.20 8.34
C ASP A 59 19.79 17.82 7.46
N PHE A 60 18.54 17.84 7.92
CA PHE A 60 17.46 18.53 7.22
C PHE A 60 17.72 20.04 7.11
N ALA A 61 18.03 20.70 8.23
CA ALA A 61 18.34 22.13 8.26
C ALA A 61 19.62 22.45 7.47
N GLU A 62 20.67 21.64 7.63
CA GLU A 62 21.95 21.80 6.89
C GLU A 62 21.77 21.64 5.37
N SER A 63 20.81 20.84 4.92
CA SER A 63 20.58 20.61 3.49
C SER A 63 20.06 21.81 2.71
N GLN A 64 19.54 22.83 3.40
CA GLN A 64 18.88 24.00 2.81
C GLN A 64 17.70 23.67 1.86
N ILE A 65 17.16 22.45 1.92
CA ILE A 65 15.98 22.06 1.14
C ILE A 65 14.75 22.73 1.77
N ALA A 66 14.05 23.52 0.97
CA ALA A 66 13.01 24.45 1.44
C ALA A 66 11.82 23.81 2.18
N ASN A 67 11.52 22.53 1.95
CA ASN A 67 10.43 21.85 2.65
C ASN A 67 10.71 20.36 2.87
N LEU A 68 10.08 19.83 3.91
CA LEU A 68 10.23 18.45 4.39
C LEU A 68 9.91 17.41 3.32
N ASP A 69 8.79 17.53 2.61
CA ASP A 69 8.41 16.59 1.55
C ASP A 69 9.47 16.50 0.44
N SER A 70 10.05 17.64 0.05
CA SER A 70 11.13 17.69 -0.93
C SER A 70 12.42 17.05 -0.41
N TYR A 71 12.70 17.15 0.88
CA TYR A 71 13.82 16.46 1.49
C TYR A 71 13.59 14.96 1.49
N LEU A 72 12.43 14.50 1.97
CA LEU A 72 12.05 13.09 2.01
C LEU A 72 12.20 12.43 0.64
N LEU A 73 11.61 13.03 -0.41
CA LEU A 73 11.66 12.48 -1.77
C LEU A 73 13.07 12.46 -2.38
N LYS A 74 13.96 13.37 -1.97
CA LYS A 74 15.32 13.51 -2.55
C LYS A 74 16.38 12.74 -1.77
N LYS A 75 16.25 12.64 -0.45
CA LYS A 75 17.30 12.16 0.47
C LYS A 75 16.96 10.85 1.15
N VAL A 76 15.67 10.55 1.30
CA VAL A 76 15.21 9.36 2.03
C VAL A 76 14.66 8.31 1.07
N GLY A 77 13.63 8.67 0.30
CA GLY A 77 13.03 7.79 -0.69
C GLY A 77 11.62 8.21 -1.08
N LEU A 78 10.96 7.38 -1.87
CA LEU A 78 9.61 7.63 -2.33
C LEU A 78 8.60 7.03 -1.37
N PHE A 79 7.58 7.82 -1.02
CA PHE A 79 6.50 7.44 -0.12
C PHE A 79 5.16 7.78 -0.76
N PRO A 80 4.17 6.87 -0.71
CA PRO A 80 2.81 7.10 -1.21
C PRO A 80 2.23 8.45 -0.78
N ASP A 81 2.11 8.67 0.52
CA ASP A 81 1.48 9.85 1.10
C ASP A 81 2.24 11.15 0.79
N VAL A 82 3.57 11.12 0.73
CA VAL A 82 4.39 12.30 0.36
C VAL A 82 4.16 12.68 -1.11
N LEU A 83 4.03 11.70 -2.00
CA LEU A 83 3.69 11.94 -3.41
C LEU A 83 2.27 12.47 -3.54
N GLU A 84 1.31 11.90 -2.81
CA GLU A 84 -0.08 12.36 -2.80
C GLU A 84 -0.20 13.79 -2.28
N ARG A 85 0.48 14.15 -1.18
CA ARG A 85 0.56 15.53 -0.69
C ARG A 85 1.14 16.48 -1.72
N LYS A 86 2.19 16.06 -2.43
CA LYS A 86 2.78 16.87 -3.51
C LYS A 86 1.81 17.12 -4.65
N VAL A 87 1.03 16.11 -5.05
CA VAL A 87 -0.04 16.28 -6.05
C VAL A 87 -1.10 17.26 -5.58
N MET A 88 -1.55 17.13 -4.33
CA MET A 88 -2.56 18.04 -3.76
C MET A 88 -2.06 19.48 -3.69
N ARG A 89 -0.79 19.69 -3.32
CA ARG A 89 -0.17 21.01 -3.31
C ARG A 89 -0.15 21.66 -4.69
N HIS A 90 0.14 20.90 -5.75
CA HIS A 90 0.06 21.41 -7.12
C HIS A 90 -1.37 21.86 -7.48
N PHE A 91 -2.40 21.14 -7.02
CA PHE A 91 -3.78 21.62 -7.19
C PHE A 91 -4.05 22.91 -6.41
N ASP A 92 -3.57 23.01 -5.16
CA ASP A 92 -3.75 24.19 -4.32
C ASP A 92 -3.05 25.43 -4.90
N ASP A 93 -1.90 25.23 -5.54
CA ASP A 93 -1.14 26.26 -6.26
C ASP A 93 -1.76 26.64 -7.62
N GLY A 94 -2.86 26.00 -8.02
CA GLY A 94 -3.52 26.25 -9.31
C GLY A 94 -2.79 25.66 -10.52
N ASP A 95 -1.94 24.66 -10.31
CA ASP A 95 -1.16 23.95 -11.35
C ASP A 95 -1.63 22.50 -11.53
N PRO A 96 -2.79 22.29 -12.19
CA PRO A 96 -3.31 20.96 -12.43
C PRO A 96 -2.42 20.12 -13.37
N VAL A 97 -1.58 20.75 -14.19
CA VAL A 97 -0.68 20.04 -15.11
C VAL A 97 0.40 19.32 -14.30
N SER A 98 1.08 20.02 -13.38
CA SER A 98 2.07 19.38 -12.51
C SER A 98 1.44 18.36 -11.56
N ALA A 99 0.19 18.59 -11.13
CA ALA A 99 -0.57 17.62 -10.34
C ALA A 99 -0.76 16.30 -11.11
N LEU A 100 -1.21 16.37 -12.37
CA LEU A 100 -1.42 15.19 -13.23
C LEU A 100 -0.10 14.49 -13.57
N VAL A 101 0.97 15.23 -13.89
CA VAL A 101 2.29 14.65 -14.17
C VAL A 101 2.84 13.91 -12.94
N THR A 102 2.67 14.49 -11.75
CA THR A 102 3.13 13.85 -10.50
C THR A 102 2.27 12.62 -10.16
N GLY A 103 0.96 12.68 -10.40
CA GLY A 103 0.05 11.55 -10.23
C GLY A 103 0.33 10.39 -11.19
N GLU A 104 0.62 10.68 -12.46
CA GLU A 104 1.04 9.67 -13.43
C GLU A 104 2.39 9.05 -13.01
N PHE A 105 3.36 9.88 -12.60
CA PHE A 105 4.63 9.40 -12.07
C PHE A 105 4.43 8.44 -10.90
N TYR A 106 3.48 8.72 -10.00
CA TYR A 106 3.16 7.85 -8.87
C TYR A 106 2.73 6.44 -9.29
N THR A 107 2.09 6.29 -10.45
CA THR A 107 1.70 4.98 -11.03
C THR A 107 2.81 4.21 -11.73
N LYS A 108 4.01 4.79 -11.84
CA LYS A 108 5.11 4.20 -12.61
C LYS A 108 5.47 2.80 -12.08
N LYS A 109 5.52 1.83 -12.99
CA LYS A 109 5.85 0.44 -12.69
C LYS A 109 7.17 0.35 -11.91
N GLY A 110 7.16 -0.39 -10.80
CA GLY A 110 8.32 -0.61 -9.94
C GLY A 110 8.50 0.44 -8.83
N LEU A 111 7.74 1.53 -8.81
CA LEU A 111 7.77 2.43 -7.65
C LEU A 111 7.17 1.76 -6.42
N PHE A 112 5.98 1.18 -6.56
CA PHE A 112 5.26 0.49 -5.47
C PHE A 112 4.66 -0.82 -6.02
N PRO A 113 5.50 -1.83 -6.29
CA PRO A 113 5.05 -3.06 -6.93
C PRO A 113 4.01 -3.79 -6.07
N GLY A 114 2.94 -4.26 -6.70
CA GLY A 114 1.85 -4.99 -6.03
C GLY A 114 0.81 -4.11 -5.35
N PHE A 115 1.02 -2.79 -5.23
CA PHE A 115 0.06 -1.90 -4.58
C PHE A 115 -0.86 -1.20 -5.59
N GLY A 116 -2.17 -1.28 -5.34
CA GLY A 116 -3.21 -0.64 -6.13
C GLY A 116 -3.39 0.86 -5.83
N ARG A 117 -3.03 1.32 -4.62
CA ARG A 117 -3.21 2.72 -4.17
C ARG A 117 -2.74 3.79 -5.16
N PRO A 118 -1.56 3.68 -5.82
CA PRO A 118 -1.15 4.68 -6.80
C PRO A 118 -2.15 4.86 -7.95
N TYR A 119 -2.71 3.76 -8.45
CA TYR A 119 -3.70 3.78 -9.52
C TYR A 119 -5.05 4.33 -9.04
N VAL A 120 -5.47 4.00 -7.81
CA VAL A 120 -6.66 4.58 -7.18
C VAL A 120 -6.52 6.10 -7.07
N PHE A 121 -5.39 6.58 -6.55
CA PHE A 121 -5.15 8.00 -6.39
C PHE A 121 -5.13 8.71 -7.75
N ASN A 122 -4.47 8.11 -8.76
CA ASN A 122 -4.46 8.65 -10.12
C ASN A 122 -5.89 8.72 -10.72
N ALA A 123 -6.72 7.70 -10.50
CA ALA A 123 -8.12 7.71 -10.92
C ALA A 123 -8.90 8.87 -10.28
N LYS A 124 -8.71 9.10 -8.97
CA LYS A 124 -9.37 10.19 -8.23
C LYS A 124 -8.96 11.57 -8.75
N ILE A 125 -7.68 11.80 -9.05
CA ILE A 125 -7.24 13.10 -9.59
C ILE A 125 -7.69 13.32 -11.04
N LEU A 126 -7.75 12.26 -11.86
CA LEU A 126 -8.29 12.33 -13.23
C LEU A 126 -9.77 12.70 -13.21
N LEU A 127 -10.53 12.10 -12.29
CA LEU A 127 -11.94 12.41 -12.07
C LEU A 127 -12.12 13.88 -11.64
N ARG A 128 -11.27 14.36 -10.71
CA ARG A 128 -11.29 15.76 -10.23
C ARG A 128 -11.14 16.78 -11.36
N VAL A 129 -10.36 16.48 -12.40
CA VAL A 129 -10.16 17.37 -13.56
C VAL A 129 -11.13 17.07 -14.73
N GLY A 130 -12.14 16.21 -14.52
CA GLY A 130 -13.15 15.89 -15.54
C GLY A 130 -12.71 14.89 -16.60
N ARG A 131 -11.57 14.20 -16.43
CA ARG A 131 -11.09 13.17 -17.37
C ARG A 131 -11.73 11.80 -17.05
N ILE A 132 -13.05 11.73 -17.19
CA ILE A 132 -13.88 10.60 -16.72
C ILE A 132 -13.45 9.25 -17.33
N SER A 133 -13.21 9.19 -18.64
CA SER A 133 -12.83 7.92 -19.30
C SER A 133 -11.49 7.39 -18.79
N GLU A 134 -10.52 8.27 -18.55
CA GLU A 134 -9.19 7.89 -18.07
C GLU A 134 -9.22 7.52 -16.58
N ALA A 135 -10.04 8.22 -15.79
CA ALA A 135 -10.29 7.86 -14.41
C ALA A 135 -10.87 6.44 -14.30
N LYS A 136 -11.84 6.11 -15.16
CA LYS A 136 -12.42 4.77 -15.25
C LYS A 136 -11.38 3.71 -15.61
N ASP A 137 -10.52 3.98 -16.60
CA ASP A 137 -9.47 3.04 -16.98
C ASP A 137 -8.41 2.86 -15.87
N ALA A 138 -8.03 3.95 -15.19
CA ALA A 138 -7.11 3.91 -14.05
C ALA A 138 -7.69 3.12 -12.86
N ALA A 139 -8.98 3.29 -12.57
CA ALA A 139 -9.67 2.51 -11.52
C ALA A 139 -9.72 1.01 -11.86
N ARG A 140 -10.00 0.66 -13.12
CA ARG A 140 -9.94 -0.73 -13.59
C ARG A 140 -8.54 -1.34 -13.50
N VAL A 141 -7.49 -0.54 -13.69
CA VAL A 141 -6.11 -0.98 -13.46
C VAL A 141 -5.87 -1.20 -11.97
N ALA A 142 -6.37 -0.31 -11.10
CA ALA A 142 -6.25 -0.46 -9.66
C ALA A 142 -6.87 -1.78 -9.17
N LEU A 143 -8.07 -2.11 -9.65
CA LEU A 143 -8.83 -3.33 -9.26
C LEU A 143 -8.23 -4.64 -9.79
N LYS A 144 -7.18 -4.59 -10.62
CA LYS A 144 -6.35 -5.76 -10.97
C LYS A 144 -5.25 -6.04 -9.94
N SER A 145 -5.01 -5.12 -9.01
CA SER A 145 -4.14 -5.34 -7.85
C SER A 145 -4.98 -5.96 -6.73
N PRO A 146 -4.36 -6.62 -5.73
CA PRO A 146 -5.10 -7.11 -4.57
C PRO A 146 -5.86 -5.96 -3.90
N TRP A 147 -7.13 -6.18 -3.59
CA TRP A 147 -8.06 -5.15 -3.13
C TRP A 147 -7.67 -4.60 -1.76
N TRP A 148 -7.00 -5.40 -0.95
CA TRP A 148 -6.42 -4.94 0.30
C TRP A 148 -5.28 -3.91 0.13
N THR A 149 -4.79 -3.67 -1.09
CA THR A 149 -3.75 -2.67 -1.37
C THR A 149 -4.27 -1.34 -1.94
N LEU A 150 -5.58 -1.18 -2.06
CA LEU A 150 -6.21 0.01 -2.66
C LEU A 150 -6.08 1.26 -1.75
N GLY A 151 -5.88 1.05 -0.45
CA GLY A 151 -5.79 2.12 0.55
C GLY A 151 -7.10 2.90 0.75
N CYS A 152 -8.23 2.30 0.37
CA CYS A 152 -9.59 2.77 0.62
C CYS A 152 -10.56 1.59 0.41
N ALA A 153 -11.85 1.81 0.67
CA ALA A 153 -12.86 0.78 0.43
C ALA A 153 -12.92 0.39 -1.06
N TYR A 154 -13.12 -0.90 -1.34
CA TYR A 154 -13.29 -1.44 -2.70
C TYR A 154 -14.36 -0.67 -3.49
N GLN A 155 -15.50 -0.39 -2.86
CA GLN A 155 -16.64 0.27 -3.50
C GLN A 155 -16.27 1.64 -4.09
N GLU A 156 -15.43 2.42 -3.41
CA GLU A 156 -15.00 3.72 -3.91
C GLU A 156 -14.27 3.62 -5.27
N VAL A 157 -13.59 2.50 -5.52
CA VAL A 157 -12.84 2.25 -6.75
C VAL A 157 -13.74 1.59 -7.79
N ALA A 158 -14.61 0.66 -7.36
CA ALA A 158 -15.60 0.00 -8.21
C ALA A 158 -16.56 1.01 -8.85
N ASP A 159 -17.02 2.01 -8.09
CA ASP A 159 -17.89 3.08 -8.57
C ASP A 159 -17.24 3.88 -9.72
N ILE A 160 -15.95 4.20 -9.60
CA ILE A 160 -15.19 4.89 -10.66
C ILE A 160 -14.99 3.96 -11.87
N ALA A 161 -14.72 2.67 -11.63
CA ALA A 161 -14.53 1.66 -12.66
C ALA A 161 -15.82 1.27 -13.40
N GLN A 162 -16.98 1.61 -12.81
CA GLN A 162 -18.31 1.12 -13.18
C GLN A 162 -18.34 -0.41 -13.19
N TRP A 163 -17.91 -0.99 -12.07
CA TRP A 163 -18.01 -2.41 -11.79
C TRP A 163 -19.14 -2.63 -10.78
N GLU A 164 -19.95 -3.65 -11.04
CA GLU A 164 -20.96 -4.12 -10.11
C GLU A 164 -20.38 -5.25 -9.24
N ASP A 165 -21.22 -5.80 -8.36
CA ASP A 165 -20.83 -6.75 -7.34
C ASP A 165 -20.47 -8.16 -7.88
N GLU A 166 -20.59 -8.42 -9.19
CA GLU A 166 -20.29 -9.75 -9.75
C GLU A 166 -18.85 -10.19 -9.49
N GLN A 167 -17.92 -9.24 -9.35
CA GLN A 167 -16.52 -9.57 -9.02
C GLN A 167 -16.38 -10.05 -7.57
N ILE A 168 -17.17 -9.50 -6.64
CA ILE A 168 -17.17 -9.95 -5.23
C ILE A 168 -17.75 -11.36 -5.16
N GLU A 169 -18.87 -11.60 -5.84
CA GLU A 169 -19.52 -12.91 -5.87
C GLU A 169 -18.61 -13.98 -6.52
N TYR A 170 -17.87 -13.61 -7.57
CA TYR A 170 -16.86 -14.50 -8.15
C TYR A 170 -15.77 -14.88 -7.14
N ILE A 171 -15.23 -13.93 -6.37
CA ILE A 171 -14.22 -14.21 -5.35
C ILE A 171 -14.80 -15.09 -4.24
N ARG A 172 -16.04 -14.83 -3.80
CA ARG A 172 -16.77 -15.65 -2.82
C ARG A 172 -16.93 -17.09 -3.29
N GLU A 173 -17.27 -17.29 -4.56
CA GLU A 173 -17.33 -18.63 -5.15
C GLU A 173 -15.95 -19.29 -5.15
N LYS A 174 -14.88 -18.55 -5.46
CA LYS A 174 -13.53 -19.11 -5.55
C LYS A 174 -12.92 -19.58 -4.23
N VAL A 175 -13.35 -19.03 -3.10
CA VAL A 175 -12.89 -19.48 -1.76
C VAL A 175 -13.68 -20.68 -1.22
N THR A 176 -14.69 -21.18 -1.96
CA THR A 176 -15.43 -22.39 -1.59
C THR A 176 -14.67 -23.65 -2.00
N GLU A 177 -15.00 -24.80 -1.38
CA GLU A 177 -14.43 -26.09 -1.76
C GLU A 177 -14.81 -26.45 -3.21
N GLU A 178 -16.04 -26.15 -3.63
CA GLU A 178 -16.47 -26.34 -5.02
C GLU A 178 -15.63 -25.52 -6.00
N GLY A 179 -15.39 -24.24 -5.70
CA GLY A 179 -14.54 -23.35 -6.49
C GLY A 179 -13.10 -23.85 -6.58
N ARG A 180 -12.55 -24.35 -5.46
CA ARG A 180 -11.22 -24.95 -5.39
C ARG A 180 -11.10 -26.21 -6.26
N GLN A 181 -12.09 -27.11 -6.17
CA GLN A 181 -12.13 -28.33 -6.99
C GLN A 181 -12.31 -28.03 -8.48
N GLU A 182 -13.05 -26.96 -8.82
CA GLU A 182 -13.18 -26.51 -10.20
C GLU A 182 -11.82 -26.05 -10.78
N ASP A 183 -11.06 -25.28 -10.02
CA ASP A 183 -9.74 -24.79 -10.43
C ASP A 183 -8.72 -25.92 -10.60
N LEU A 184 -8.74 -26.93 -9.72
CA LEU A 184 -7.95 -28.16 -9.87
C LEU A 184 -8.34 -28.96 -11.12
N LYS A 185 -9.64 -29.11 -11.40
CA LYS A 185 -10.13 -29.78 -12.63
C LYS A 185 -9.72 -29.04 -13.90
N LYS A 186 -9.59 -27.71 -13.85
CA LYS A 186 -9.06 -26.87 -14.93
C LYS A 186 -7.53 -26.99 -15.10
N GLY A 187 -6.86 -27.77 -14.24
CA GLY A 187 -5.44 -28.06 -14.33
C GLY A 187 -4.53 -27.04 -13.64
N LYS A 188 -5.06 -26.20 -12.74
CA LYS A 188 -4.21 -25.37 -11.88
C LYS A 188 -3.44 -26.26 -10.90
N GLU A 189 -2.17 -25.89 -10.67
CA GLU A 189 -1.33 -26.57 -9.67
C GLU A 189 -1.89 -26.36 -8.26
N PRO A 190 -1.88 -27.38 -7.37
CA PRO A 190 -2.44 -27.27 -6.02
C PRO A 190 -1.85 -26.12 -5.20
N VAL A 191 -0.54 -25.87 -5.36
CA VAL A 191 0.16 -24.75 -4.69
C VAL A 191 -0.40 -23.41 -5.16
N GLN A 192 -0.65 -23.25 -6.47
CA GLN A 192 -1.23 -22.00 -7.00
C GLN A 192 -2.66 -21.81 -6.51
N VAL A 193 -3.45 -22.88 -6.44
CA VAL A 193 -4.82 -22.82 -5.93
C VAL A 193 -4.84 -22.35 -4.48
N ALA A 194 -3.96 -22.87 -3.63
CA ALA A 194 -3.86 -22.43 -2.23
C ALA A 194 -3.43 -20.94 -2.12
N LEU A 195 -2.48 -20.49 -2.96
CA LEU A 195 -2.07 -19.09 -2.96
C LEU A 195 -3.15 -18.14 -3.49
N ASP A 196 -3.90 -18.54 -4.52
CA ASP A 196 -5.04 -17.80 -5.05
C ASP A 196 -6.12 -17.67 -3.96
N GLU A 197 -6.45 -18.76 -3.26
CA GLU A 197 -7.42 -18.77 -2.17
C GLU A 197 -7.00 -17.83 -1.03
N ALA A 198 -5.73 -17.85 -0.60
CA ALA A 198 -5.21 -16.91 0.39
C ALA A 198 -5.37 -15.44 -0.05
N ALA A 199 -5.08 -15.14 -1.32
CA ALA A 199 -5.24 -13.79 -1.86
C ALA A 199 -6.70 -13.34 -1.86
N PHE A 200 -7.62 -14.22 -2.27
CA PHE A 200 -9.05 -13.97 -2.25
C PHE A 200 -9.62 -13.75 -0.85
N LEU A 201 -9.16 -14.54 0.14
CA LEU A 201 -9.56 -14.35 1.54
C LEU A 201 -9.13 -12.98 2.09
N LEU A 202 -7.93 -12.51 1.73
CA LEU A 202 -7.47 -11.17 2.13
C LEU A 202 -8.25 -10.06 1.43
N ASP A 203 -8.62 -10.24 0.16
CA ASP A 203 -9.47 -9.29 -0.57
C ASP A 203 -10.86 -9.17 0.07
N LEU A 204 -11.50 -10.30 0.40
CA LEU A 204 -12.79 -10.33 1.10
C LEU A 204 -12.70 -9.71 2.50
N ALA A 205 -11.67 -10.06 3.28
CA ALA A 205 -11.45 -9.50 4.60
C ALA A 205 -11.25 -7.97 4.55
N SER A 206 -10.65 -7.44 3.49
CA SER A 206 -10.52 -6.00 3.31
C SER A 206 -11.84 -5.30 2.97
N ILE A 207 -12.75 -5.97 2.28
CA ILE A 207 -14.09 -5.46 2.01
C ILE A 207 -14.90 -5.40 3.31
N GLU A 208 -14.90 -6.50 4.05
CA GLU A 208 -15.76 -6.70 5.22
C GLU A 208 -15.16 -6.06 6.50
N GLY A 209 -13.86 -5.85 6.52
CA GLY A 209 -13.10 -5.39 7.68
C GLY A 209 -12.95 -6.47 8.75
N SER A 210 -12.82 -7.73 8.33
CA SER A 210 -12.87 -8.96 9.13
C SER A 210 -11.54 -9.72 9.13
N TRP A 211 -10.41 -9.00 9.20
CA TRP A 211 -9.05 -9.58 9.12
C TRP A 211 -8.83 -10.81 9.99
N ASP A 212 -9.27 -10.74 11.25
CA ASP A 212 -9.05 -11.81 12.23
C ASP A 212 -9.77 -13.12 11.86
N GLU A 213 -10.91 -13.01 11.16
CA GLU A 213 -11.76 -14.16 10.82
C GLU A 213 -11.12 -15.07 9.76
N CYS A 214 -10.23 -14.54 8.91
CA CYS A 214 -9.61 -15.29 7.84
C CYS A 214 -8.20 -15.82 8.16
N LEU A 215 -7.59 -15.42 9.29
CA LEU A 215 -6.19 -15.73 9.62
C LEU A 215 -5.86 -17.22 9.62
N GLU A 216 -6.70 -18.04 10.24
CA GLU A 216 -6.49 -19.49 10.33
C GLU A 216 -6.45 -20.11 8.93
N ARG A 217 -7.44 -19.81 8.08
CA ARG A 217 -7.51 -20.37 6.73
C ARG A 217 -6.40 -19.84 5.82
N VAL A 218 -6.04 -18.56 5.94
CA VAL A 218 -4.91 -17.98 5.18
C VAL A 218 -3.60 -18.69 5.58
N ALA A 219 -3.37 -18.94 6.86
CA ALA A 219 -2.19 -19.68 7.32
C ALA A 219 -2.16 -21.13 6.80
N GLU A 220 -3.31 -21.82 6.78
CA GLU A 220 -3.42 -23.14 6.16
C GLU A 220 -3.07 -23.11 4.67
N CYS A 221 -3.58 -22.14 3.91
CA CYS A 221 -3.26 -21.97 2.50
C CYS A 221 -1.74 -21.80 2.28
N TYR A 222 -1.08 -20.97 3.10
CA TYR A 222 0.38 -20.83 3.03
C TYR A 222 1.11 -22.13 3.40
N LYS A 223 0.59 -22.91 4.35
CA LYS A 223 1.14 -24.23 4.70
C LYS A 223 1.01 -25.23 3.54
N GLU A 224 -0.16 -25.29 2.90
CA GLU A 224 -0.40 -26.10 1.70
C GLU A 224 0.53 -25.71 0.54
N ALA A 225 0.85 -24.41 0.43
CA ALA A 225 1.81 -23.88 -0.53
C ALA A 225 3.29 -24.10 -0.15
N GLY A 226 3.58 -24.75 0.99
CA GLY A 226 4.94 -25.01 1.47
C GLY A 226 5.63 -23.82 2.16
N LEU A 227 4.90 -22.74 2.45
CA LEU A 227 5.39 -21.52 3.09
C LEU A 227 5.19 -21.56 4.63
N LEU A 228 5.81 -22.57 5.26
CA LEU A 228 5.60 -22.90 6.68
C LEU A 228 5.94 -21.74 7.64
N GLU A 229 7.03 -21.01 7.38
CA GLU A 229 7.44 -19.89 8.23
C GLU A 229 6.45 -18.71 8.15
N ILE A 230 5.87 -18.47 6.96
CA ILE A 230 4.84 -17.43 6.77
C ILE A 230 3.56 -17.85 7.48
N ALA A 231 3.12 -19.11 7.32
CA ALA A 231 1.95 -19.64 8.02
C ALA A 231 2.11 -19.50 9.55
N LYS A 232 3.29 -19.82 10.08
CA LYS A 232 3.59 -19.67 11.52
C LYS A 232 3.59 -18.20 11.96
N PHE A 233 4.13 -17.31 11.14
CA PHE A 233 4.15 -15.88 11.43
C PHE A 233 2.75 -15.28 11.49
N ILE A 234 1.85 -15.67 10.58
CA ILE A 234 0.47 -15.17 10.54
C ILE A 234 -0.31 -15.54 11.80
N LEU A 235 -0.08 -16.74 12.33
CA LEU A 235 -0.72 -17.22 13.57
C LEU A 235 0.00 -16.76 14.84
N TYR A 236 1.06 -15.96 14.71
CA TYR A 236 1.76 -15.41 15.85
C TYR A 236 0.91 -14.29 16.46
N GLY A 237 0.26 -14.57 17.58
CA GLY A 237 -0.41 -13.56 18.40
C GLY A 237 0.53 -12.95 19.44
N ASP A 238 0.22 -11.72 19.86
CA ASP A 238 0.84 -11.03 21.00
C ASP A 238 0.30 -11.53 22.36
#